data_AF-A0A919PDR7-F1
#
_entry.id   AF-A0A919PDR7-F1
#
_cell.length_a   1.000
_cell.length_b   1.000
_cell.length_c   1.000
_cell.angle_alpha   90.00
_cell.angle_beta   90.00
_cell.angle_gamma   90.00
#
_symmetry.space_group_name_H-M   'P 1'
#
loop_
_entity.id
_entity.type
_entity.pdbx_description
1 polymer ?
#
loop_
_entity_poly.entity_id
_entity_poly.type
_entity_poly.pdbx_seq_one_letter_code
_entity_poly.pdbx_strand_id
1 'polypeptide(L)' 'MTTTTTPAATTTGGWVDPRTEIEAGVLLADGRLVGRKFASRAEAEAFARPEDGEQVVEYNLVCECAV' A
#
# COMPACT_ATOMS: atom_id res chain seq x y z
N MET A 1 -9.90 -28.75 7.10
CA MET A 1 -8.91 -28.03 6.26
C MET A 1 -9.68 -27.01 5.44
N THR A 2 -9.66 -25.75 5.83
CA THR A 2 -10.31 -24.66 5.10
C THR A 2 -9.33 -24.14 4.05
N THR A 3 -9.61 -24.39 2.78
CA THR A 3 -8.85 -23.82 1.66
C THR A 3 -9.35 -22.41 1.39
N THR A 4 -8.54 -21.41 1.73
CA THR A 4 -8.72 -20.03 1.30
C THR A 4 -8.30 -19.93 -0.16
N THR A 5 -9.26 -19.83 -1.07
CA THR A 5 -9.00 -19.54 -2.48
C THR A 5 -8.82 -18.03 -2.65
N THR A 6 -7.60 -17.59 -2.93
CA THR A 6 -7.33 -16.22 -3.37
C THR A 6 -7.91 -16.02 -4.77
N PRO A 7 -8.81 -15.04 -5.00
CA PRO A 7 -9.31 -14.76 -6.33
C PRO A 7 -8.17 -14.21 -7.21
N ALA A 8 -8.02 -14.77 -8.41
CA ALA A 8 -7.09 -14.27 -9.40
C ALA A 8 -7.61 -12.93 -9.95
N ALA A 9 -6.79 -11.87 -9.86
CA ALA A 9 -7.09 -10.58 -10.47
C ALA A 9 -7.24 -10.78 -11.99
N THR A 10 -8.43 -10.52 -12.52
CA THR A 10 -8.73 -10.66 -13.95
C THR A 10 -8.53 -9.32 -14.62
N THR A 11 -7.42 -9.16 -15.34
CA THR A 11 -7.16 -7.98 -16.17
C THR A 11 -7.84 -8.16 -17.54
N THR A 12 -9.11 -7.78 -17.65
CA THR A 12 -9.79 -7.72 -18.96
C THR A 12 -9.49 -6.37 -19.61
N GLY A 13 -8.62 -6.34 -20.62
CA GLY A 13 -8.52 -5.23 -21.57
C GLY A 13 -8.15 -3.86 -20.97
N GLY A 14 -7.07 -3.77 -20.20
CA GLY A 14 -6.51 -2.49 -19.72
C GLY A 14 -7.26 -1.84 -18.54
N TRP A 15 -8.39 -2.39 -18.13
CA TRP A 15 -9.06 -2.02 -16.89
C TRP A 15 -8.40 -2.76 -15.71
N VAL A 16 -7.95 -2.01 -14.71
CA VAL A 16 -7.46 -2.51 -13.42
C VAL A 16 -8.59 -2.35 -12.41
N ASP A 17 -8.86 -3.37 -11.58
CA ASP A 17 -9.88 -3.24 -10.53
C ASP A 17 -9.37 -2.23 -9.49
N PRO A 18 -10.05 -1.09 -9.31
CA PRO A 18 -9.60 -0.03 -8.41
C PRO A 18 -9.45 -0.52 -6.97
N ARG A 19 -10.16 -1.58 -6.56
CA ARG A 19 -10.03 -2.17 -5.22
C ARG A 19 -8.69 -2.86 -4.99
N THR A 20 -7.98 -3.20 -6.07
CA THR A 20 -6.72 -3.93 -6.06
C THR A 20 -5.50 -3.02 -6.25
N GLU A 21 -5.71 -1.74 -6.53
CA GLU A 21 -4.66 -0.73 -6.69
C GLU A 21 -4.11 -0.28 -5.32
N ILE A 22 -3.38 -1.19 -4.66
CA ILE A 22 -2.81 -0.99 -3.32
C ILE A 22 -1.33 -0.62 -3.44
N GLU A 23 -0.92 0.46 -2.77
CA GLU A 23 0.49 0.86 -2.61
C GLU A 23 0.94 0.72 -1.15
N ALA A 24 2.23 0.44 -0.95
CA ALA A 24 2.88 0.51 0.35
C ALA A 24 3.45 1.92 0.58
N GLY A 25 3.28 2.44 1.79
CA GLY A 25 3.86 3.71 2.22
C GLY A 25 4.29 3.67 3.68
N VAL A 26 4.93 4.76 4.11
CA VAL A 26 5.34 4.95 5.51
C VAL A 26 4.59 6.15 6.06
N LEU A 27 3.81 5.91 7.11
CA LEU A 27 3.12 6.93 7.90
C LEU A 27 4.08 7.44 8.97
N LEU A 28 4.31 8.74 9.00
CA LEU A 28 5.09 9.43 10.02
C LEU A 28 4.28 9.56 11.32
N ALA A 29 4.95 9.85 12.43
CA ALA A 29 4.31 10.05 13.72
C ALA A 29 3.28 11.20 13.75
N ASP A 30 3.40 12.16 12.83
CA ASP A 30 2.45 13.27 12.65
C ASP A 30 1.21 12.90 11.81
N GLY A 31 1.12 11.64 11.35
CA GLY A 31 0.02 11.12 10.55
C GLY A 31 0.14 11.42 9.06
N ARG A 32 1.25 11.98 8.58
CA ARG A 32 1.49 12.22 7.15
C ARG A 32 2.21 11.04 6.52
N LEU A 33 1.94 10.79 5.25
CA LEU A 33 2.76 9.87 4.46
C LEU A 33 4.09 10.53 4.07
N VAL A 34 5.17 9.74 4.07
CA VAL A 34 6.44 10.16 3.47
C VAL A 34 6.22 10.47 1.99
N GLY A 35 6.76 11.60 1.52
CA GLY A 35 6.59 12.08 0.13
C GLY A 35 7.39 11.30 -0.93
N ARG A 36 7.56 9.99 -0.78
CA ARG A 36 8.18 9.11 -1.77
C ARG A 36 7.34 7.85 -1.97
N LYS A 37 7.43 7.28 -3.17
CA LYS A 37 6.86 5.97 -3.48
C LYS A 37 7.87 4.85 -3.18
N PHE A 38 7.33 3.66 -2.93
CA PHE A 38 8.09 2.43 -2.72
C PHE A 38 7.68 1.40 -3.77
N ALA A 39 8.63 0.62 -4.27
CA ALA A 39 8.36 -0.43 -5.25
C ALA A 39 7.77 -1.70 -4.59
N SER A 40 7.94 -1.85 -3.28
CA SER A 40 7.38 -2.99 -2.53
C SER A 40 7.19 -2.65 -1.04
N ARG A 41 6.36 -3.45 -0.36
CA ARG A 41 6.22 -3.39 1.10
C ARG A 41 7.55 -3.60 1.82
N ALA A 42 8.37 -4.55 1.36
CA ALA A 42 9.68 -4.82 1.94
C ALA A 42 10.62 -3.61 1.84
N GLU A 43 10.53 -2.82 0.76
CA GLU A 43 11.29 -1.58 0.64
C GLU A 43 10.81 -0.53 1.65
N ALA A 44 9.49 -0.39 1.84
CA ALA A 44 8.93 0.50 2.85
C ALA A 44 9.33 0.08 4.29
N GLU A 45 9.34 -1.22 4.57
CA GLU A 45 9.79 -1.79 5.85
C GLU A 45 11.28 -1.56 6.11
N ALA A 46 12.13 -1.65 5.07
CA ALA A 46 13.55 -1.34 5.19
C ALA A 46 13.83 0.16 5.40
N PHE A 47 12.90 1.03 4.98
CA PHE A 47 13.01 2.48 5.18
C PHE A 47 12.49 2.92 6.55
N ALA A 48 11.37 2.36 7.01
CA ALA A 48 10.67 2.82 8.20
C ALA A 48 11.53 2.70 9.47
N ARG A 49 11.36 3.66 10.38
CA ARG A 49 11.95 3.71 11.71
C ARG A 49 10.84 3.62 12.78
N PRO A 50 10.42 2.41 13.18
CA PRO A 50 9.35 2.24 14.15
C PRO A 50 9.63 2.91 15.50
N GLU A 51 10.90 3.06 15.87
CA GLU A 51 11.33 3.76 17.08
C GLU A 51 11.01 5.26 17.07
N ASP A 52 10.84 5.86 15.89
CA ASP A 52 10.42 7.26 15.73
C ASP A 52 8.88 7.38 15.62
N GLY A 53 8.14 6.28 15.77
CA GLY A 53 6.68 6.24 15.63
C GLY A 53 6.18 6.07 14.19
N GLU A 54 7.08 5.74 13.25
CA GLU A 54 6.72 5.47 11.86
C GLU A 54 6.03 4.11 11.70
N GLN A 55 5.10 4.01 10.74
CA GLN A 55 4.34 2.78 10.48
C GLN A 55 4.29 2.49 8.98
N VAL A 56 4.57 1.25 8.60
CA VAL A 56 4.32 0.79 7.23
C VAL A 56 2.84 0.50 7.06
N VAL A 57 2.23 1.18 6.09
CA VAL A 57 0.81 1.06 5.79
C VAL A 57 0.60 0.67 4.32
N GLU A 58 -0.52 0.03 4.05
CA GLU A 58 -1.02 -0.21 2.70
C GLU A 58 -2.27 0.62 2.50
N TYR A 59 -2.34 1.35 1.39
CA TYR A 59 -3.47 2.19 1.08
C TYR A 59 -3.87 2.03 -0.38
N ASN A 60 -5.15 2.25 -0.65
CA ASN A 60 -5.68 2.20 -1.99
C ASN A 60 -5.41 3.55 -2.70
N LEU A 61 -4.73 3.50 -3.84
CA LEU A 61 -4.41 4.66 -4.67
C LEU A 61 -5.65 5.46 -5.08
N VAL A 62 -6.76 4.79 -5.34
CA VAL A 62 -8.01 5.42 -5.78
C VAL A 62 -8.67 6.23 -4.66
N CYS A 63 -8.29 5.96 -3.41
CA CYS A 63 -8.72 6.73 -2.24
C CYS A 63 -7.80 7.92 -1.92
N GLU A 64 -6.75 8.18 -2.70
CA GLU A 64 -5.94 9.38 -2.50
C GLU A 64 -6.76 10.62 -2.85
N CYS A 65 -7.05 11.45 -1.85
CA CYS A 65 -7.61 12.78 -2.12
C CYS A 65 -6.46 13.65 -2.65
N ALA A 66 -6.57 14.12 -3.90
CA ALA A 66 -5.70 15.18 -4.40
C ALA A 66 -5.85 16.40 -3.48
N VAL A 67 -4.80 16.68 -2.72
CA VAL A 67 -4.67 17.87 -1.85
C VAL A 67 -3.97 19.00 -2.57
#